data_AF-A0A4Q3C7D7-F1
#
_entry.id   AF-A0A4Q3C7D7-F1
#
_cell.length_a   1.000
_cell.length_b   1.000
_cell.length_c   1.000
_cell.angle_alpha   90.00
_cell.angle_beta   90.00
_cell.angle_gamma   90.00
#
_symmetry.space_group_name_H-M   'P 1'
#
loop_
_entity.id
_entity.type
_entity.pdbx_description
1 polymer ?
#
loop_
_entity_poly.entity_id
_entity_poly.type
_entity_poly.pdbx_seq_one_letter_code
_entity_poly.pdbx_strand_id
1 'polypeptide(L)'
;MKRLIAITLILIAAVAWVTVKYFNSLGTSGMHAGNVIRTIPDNAALVFEFTNETSLYDIYKGNNILGNLVGEEKLTALDTVKNRLINNPAFNKAFDNRNIFISVHPVKDGDIQLLITTSVKDEPIEQFDELAKQRNTGM
;
A
#
# COMPACT_ATOMS: atom_id res chain seq x y z
N MET A 1 23.79 -10.21 -42.38
CA MET A 1 23.23 -8.87 -42.08
C MET A 1 21.72 -8.88 -41.84
N LYS A 2 20.89 -9.48 -42.71
CA LYS A 2 19.42 -9.55 -42.51
C LYS A 2 18.98 -10.16 -41.17
N ARG A 3 19.68 -11.20 -40.69
CA ARG A 3 19.43 -11.84 -39.39
C ARG A 3 19.73 -10.90 -38.20
N LEU A 4 20.81 -10.13 -38.27
CA LEU A 4 21.16 -9.16 -37.21
C LEU A 4 20.15 -8.02 -37.18
N ILE A 5 19.77 -7.49 -38.35
CA ILE A 5 18.73 -6.45 -38.46
C ILE A 5 17.40 -6.93 -37.88
N ALA A 6 16.98 -8.17 -38.18
CA ALA A 6 15.76 -8.75 -37.62
C ALA A 6 15.82 -8.89 -36.09
N ILE A 7 16.95 -9.35 -35.54
CA ILE A 7 17.15 -9.48 -34.09
C ILE A 7 17.12 -8.11 -33.41
N THR A 8 17.79 -7.11 -34.00
CA THR A 8 17.79 -5.73 -33.46
C THR A 8 16.40 -5.13 -33.45
N LEU A 9 15.60 -5.32 -34.52
CA LEU A 9 14.22 -4.84 -34.56
C LEU A 9 13.32 -5.51 -33.50
N ILE A 10 13.49 -6.81 -33.29
CA ILE A 10 12.76 -7.54 -32.23
C ILE A 10 13.15 -7.00 -30.85
N LEU A 11 14.43 -6.75 -30.61
CA LEU A 11 14.92 -6.19 -29.35
C LEU A 11 14.36 -4.79 -29.09
N ILE A 12 14.34 -3.92 -30.10
CA ILE A 12 13.75 -2.58 -30.00
C ILE A 12 12.25 -2.67 -29.69
N ALA A 13 11.52 -3.56 -30.38
CA ALA A 13 10.10 -3.77 -30.11
C ALA A 13 9.84 -4.29 -28.69
N ALA A 14 10.68 -5.21 -28.20
CA ALA A 14 10.59 -5.73 -26.84
C ALA A 14 10.83 -4.64 -25.79
N VAL A 15 11.86 -3.80 -25.97
CA VAL A 15 12.14 -2.67 -25.08
C VAL A 15 10.97 -1.68 -25.09
N ALA A 16 10.48 -1.29 -26.27
CA ALA A 16 9.34 -0.38 -26.39
C ALA A 16 8.09 -0.94 -25.68
N TRP A 17 7.82 -2.24 -25.81
CA TRP A 17 6.72 -2.89 -25.12
C TRP A 17 6.87 -2.86 -23.60
N VAL A 18 8.06 -3.19 -23.07
CA VAL A 18 8.34 -3.12 -21.63
C VAL A 18 8.21 -1.68 -21.12
N THR A 19 8.73 -0.70 -21.85
CA THR A 19 8.65 0.72 -21.50
C THR A 19 7.19 1.20 -21.44
N VAL A 20 6.38 0.91 -22.46
CA VAL A 20 4.96 1.27 -22.48
C VAL A 20 4.22 0.62 -21.31
N LYS A 21 4.47 -0.68 -21.06
CA LYS A 21 3.85 -1.40 -19.94
C LYS A 21 4.24 -0.81 -18.58
N TYR A 22 5.50 -0.44 -18.40
CA TYR A 22 6.01 0.19 -17.18
C TYR A 22 5.33 1.54 -16.92
N PHE A 23 5.31 2.44 -17.91
CA PHE A 23 4.69 3.76 -17.74
C PHE A 23 3.16 3.71 -17.61
N ASN A 24 2.50 2.78 -18.28
CA ASN A 24 1.06 2.56 -18.08
C ASN A 24 0.72 2.09 -16.66
N SER A 25 1.62 1.33 -16.01
CA SER A 25 1.45 0.93 -14.62
C SER A 25 1.59 2.12 -13.66
N LEU A 26 2.56 3.01 -13.91
CA LEU A 26 2.83 4.19 -13.08
C LEU A 26 1.67 5.20 -13.06
N GLY A 27 1.00 5.42 -14.20
CA GLY A 27 -0.05 6.45 -14.35
C GLY A 27 -1.30 6.20 -13.50
N THR A 28 -1.54 4.97 -13.06
CA THR A 28 -2.72 4.62 -12.26
C THR A 28 -2.53 4.90 -10.76
N SER A 29 -1.30 4.83 -10.24
CA SER A 29 -1.06 5.00 -8.79
C SER A 29 -1.31 6.44 -8.32
N GLY A 30 -0.94 7.45 -9.11
CA GLY A 30 -1.06 8.87 -8.71
C GLY A 30 -2.47 9.44 -8.69
N MET A 31 -3.38 8.97 -9.55
CA MET A 31 -4.77 9.48 -9.60
C MET A 31 -5.60 9.00 -8.41
N HIS A 32 -5.35 7.77 -7.93
CA HIS A 32 -6.02 7.26 -6.73
C HIS A 32 -5.47 7.87 -5.44
N ALA A 33 -4.17 8.17 -5.38
CA ALA A 33 -3.53 8.83 -4.24
C ALA A 33 -4.23 10.13 -3.83
N GLY A 34 -4.51 11.01 -4.81
CA GLY A 34 -5.15 12.30 -4.54
C GLY A 34 -6.57 12.20 -3.97
N ASN A 35 -7.34 11.18 -4.36
CA ASN A 35 -8.68 10.94 -3.83
C ASN A 35 -8.62 10.39 -2.40
N VAL A 36 -7.68 9.48 -2.13
CA VAL A 36 -7.49 8.88 -0.80
C VAL A 36 -6.96 9.92 0.20
N ILE A 37 -6.02 10.78 -0.20
CA ILE A 37 -5.50 11.84 0.68
C ILE A 37 -6.61 12.78 1.15
N ARG A 38 -7.62 13.07 0.30
CA ARG A 38 -8.75 13.94 0.67
C ARG A 38 -9.67 13.36 1.73
N THR A 39 -9.62 12.05 1.97
CA THR A 39 -10.41 11.42 3.04
C THR A 39 -9.66 11.39 4.38
N ILE A 40 -8.39 11.79 4.41
CA ILE A 40 -7.60 11.90 5.63
C ILE A 40 -8.04 13.17 6.38
N PRO A 41 -8.37 13.08 7.68
CA PRO A 41 -8.73 14.24 8.49
C PRO A 41 -7.66 15.34 8.51
N ASP A 42 -8.09 16.59 8.58
CA ASP A 42 -7.24 17.78 8.55
C ASP A 42 -6.31 17.94 9.77
N ASN A 43 -6.61 17.25 10.87
CA ASN A 43 -5.76 17.21 12.05
C ASN A 43 -4.56 16.25 11.92
N ALA A 44 -4.32 15.64 10.76
CA ALA A 44 -3.13 14.83 10.54
C ALA A 44 -1.86 15.68 10.68
N ALA A 45 -1.00 15.35 11.64
CA ALA A 45 0.29 16.01 11.83
C ALA A 45 1.34 15.49 10.83
N LEU A 46 1.26 14.21 10.46
CA LEU A 46 2.14 13.57 9.49
C LEU A 46 1.31 12.60 8.62
N VAL A 47 1.65 12.47 7.35
CA VAL A 47 1.08 11.48 6.43
C VAL A 47 2.23 10.79 5.71
N PHE A 48 2.25 9.46 5.80
CA PHE A 48 3.19 8.62 5.06
C PHE A 48 2.45 7.92 3.94
N GLU A 49 3.03 7.92 2.74
CA GLU A 49 2.50 7.24 1.56
C GLU A 49 3.41 6.07 1.18
N PHE A 50 2.79 4.92 0.94
CA PHE A 50 3.49 3.71 0.54
C PHE A 50 2.75 3.03 -0.59
N THR A 51 3.46 2.60 -1.63
CA THR A 51 2.86 1.70 -2.62
C THR A 51 2.89 0.29 -2.06
N ASN A 52 1.75 -0.41 -2.12
CA ASN A 52 1.64 -1.82 -1.72
C ASN A 52 2.36 -2.73 -2.74
N GLU A 53 3.68 -2.63 -2.73
CA GLU A 53 4.61 -3.56 -3.35
C GLU A 53 5.31 -4.36 -2.25
N THR A 54 6.01 -5.44 -2.61
CA THR A 54 6.77 -6.27 -1.66
C THR A 54 7.80 -5.46 -0.82
N SER A 55 8.06 -4.20 -1.18
CA SER A 55 8.88 -3.20 -0.48
C SER A 55 8.23 -2.56 0.77
N LEU A 56 6.92 -2.68 0.99
CA LEU A 56 6.24 -2.08 2.17
C LEU A 56 6.76 -2.67 3.51
N TYR A 57 7.52 -3.76 3.43
CA TYR A 57 8.10 -4.49 4.57
C TYR A 57 9.18 -3.74 5.35
N ASP A 58 9.89 -2.80 4.72
CA ASP A 58 11.10 -2.23 5.33
C ASP A 58 10.84 -0.99 6.20
N ILE A 59 9.62 -0.49 6.20
CA ILE A 59 9.29 0.81 6.82
C ILE A 59 8.97 0.64 8.30
N TYR A 60 8.41 -0.50 8.70
CA TYR A 60 8.22 -0.83 10.12
C TYR A 60 9.48 -1.46 10.72
N LYS A 61 10.19 -2.28 9.92
CA LYS A 61 11.43 -2.95 10.34
C LYS A 61 12.63 -1.98 10.22
N GLY A 62 12.70 -1.01 11.13
CA GLY A 62 13.87 -0.14 11.28
C GLY A 62 13.58 1.35 11.40
N ASN A 63 12.33 1.78 11.22
CA ASN A 63 11.94 3.17 11.44
C ASN A 63 11.65 3.43 12.92
N ASN A 64 12.72 3.66 13.67
CA ASN A 64 12.66 4.02 15.09
C ASN A 64 11.87 5.33 15.33
N ILE A 65 11.73 6.20 14.33
CA ILE A 65 11.01 7.47 14.47
C ILE A 65 9.52 7.19 14.65
N LEU A 66 8.92 6.35 13.79
CA LEU A 66 7.52 5.97 13.93
C LEU A 66 7.26 5.25 15.25
N GLY A 67 8.13 4.31 15.64
CA GLY A 67 8.00 3.60 16.92
C GLY A 67 8.12 4.51 18.14
N ASN A 68 9.06 5.46 18.13
CA ASN A 68 9.22 6.42 19.21
C ASN A 68 8.06 7.44 19.28
N LEU A 69 7.42 7.75 18.14
CA LEU A 69 6.29 8.67 18.10
C LEU A 69 4.98 8.01 18.55
N VAL A 70 4.69 6.79 18.12
CA VAL A 70 3.36 6.17 18.30
C VAL A 70 3.33 5.05 19.33
N GLY A 71 4.49 4.57 19.78
CA GLY A 71 4.63 3.43 20.68
C GLY A 71 4.60 2.06 19.97
N GLU A 72 5.25 1.07 20.59
CA GLU A 72 5.36 -0.29 20.04
C GLU A 72 4.02 -1.02 19.93
N GLU A 73 3.08 -0.75 20.84
CA GLU A 73 1.74 -1.36 20.82
C GLU A 73 0.98 -1.00 19.53
N LYS A 74 0.99 0.29 19.15
CA LYS A 74 0.30 0.76 17.94
C LYS A 74 1.00 0.24 16.69
N LEU A 75 2.33 0.13 16.70
CA LEU A 75 3.06 -0.54 15.62
C LEU A 75 2.69 -2.02 15.48
N THR A 76 2.51 -2.73 16.58
CA THR A 76 2.09 -4.15 16.57
C THR A 76 0.66 -4.30 16.04
N ALA A 77 -0.23 -3.36 16.40
CA ALA A 77 -1.59 -3.33 15.85
C ALA A 77 -1.59 -3.07 14.32
N LEU A 78 -0.74 -2.17 13.83
CA LEU A 78 -0.55 -1.95 12.39
C LEU A 78 -0.06 -3.22 11.67
N ASP A 79 0.89 -3.95 12.27
CA ASP A 79 1.39 -5.20 11.70
C ASP A 79 0.29 -6.27 11.64
N THR A 80 -0.60 -6.30 12.64
CA THR A 80 -1.79 -7.17 12.62
C THR A 80 -2.72 -6.82 11.45
N VAL A 81 -3.06 -5.54 11.27
CA VAL A 81 -3.91 -5.10 10.14
C VAL A 81 -3.26 -5.45 8.81
N LYS A 82 -1.96 -5.17 8.66
CA LYS A 82 -1.20 -5.54 7.47
C LYS A 82 -1.28 -7.04 7.19
N ASN A 83 -0.95 -7.88 8.16
CA ASN A 83 -0.86 -9.32 7.95
C ASN A 83 -2.22 -9.99 7.73
N ARG A 84 -3.27 -9.50 8.40
CA ARG A 84 -4.61 -10.10 8.33
C ARG A 84 -5.47 -9.58 7.17
N LEU A 85 -5.26 -8.32 6.77
CA LEU A 85 -6.06 -7.69 5.71
C LEU A 85 -5.25 -7.49 4.42
N ILE A 86 -4.13 -6.76 4.49
CA ILE A 86 -3.40 -6.33 3.29
C ILE A 86 -2.66 -7.48 2.61
N ASN A 87 -1.99 -8.33 3.40
CA ASN A 87 -1.21 -9.47 2.94
C ASN A 87 -2.02 -10.77 2.81
N ASN A 88 -3.33 -10.71 3.09
CA ASN A 88 -4.16 -11.89 3.03
C ASN A 88 -4.35 -12.30 1.55
N PRO A 89 -4.05 -13.55 1.17
CA PRO A 89 -4.15 -14.01 -0.22
C PRO A 89 -5.52 -13.75 -0.87
N ALA A 90 -6.60 -13.77 -0.08
CA ALA A 90 -7.95 -13.47 -0.56
C ALA A 90 -8.12 -12.01 -1.03
N PHE A 91 -7.31 -11.09 -0.51
CA PHE A 91 -7.37 -9.65 -0.77
C PHE A 91 -6.18 -9.12 -1.58
N ASN A 92 -5.18 -9.94 -1.88
CA ASN A 92 -3.99 -9.51 -2.63
C ASN A 92 -4.35 -8.72 -3.89
N LYS A 93 -5.33 -9.19 -4.69
CA LYS A 93 -5.77 -8.48 -5.91
C LYS A 93 -6.46 -7.15 -5.64
N ALA A 94 -7.15 -7.03 -4.50
CA ALA A 94 -7.92 -5.86 -4.12
C ALA A 94 -7.01 -4.68 -3.74
N PHE A 95 -5.86 -4.99 -3.12
CA PHE A 95 -4.86 -4.01 -2.66
C PHE A 95 -3.59 -3.95 -3.53
N ASP A 96 -3.48 -4.77 -4.57
CA ASP A 96 -2.29 -4.82 -5.45
C ASP A 96 -2.01 -3.47 -6.11
N ASN A 97 -0.76 -3.02 -6.00
CA ASN A 97 -0.28 -1.74 -6.54
C ASN A 97 -1.15 -0.54 -6.10
N ARG A 98 -1.79 -0.62 -4.93
CA ARG A 98 -2.55 0.48 -4.32
C ARG A 98 -1.66 1.24 -3.35
N ASN A 99 -1.87 2.56 -3.26
CA ASN A 99 -1.20 3.35 -2.25
C ASN A 99 -1.91 3.16 -0.89
N ILE A 100 -1.12 2.91 0.13
CA ILE A 100 -1.51 2.82 1.53
C ILE A 100 -0.95 4.06 2.21
N PHE A 101 -1.83 4.81 2.84
CA PHE A 101 -1.50 5.99 3.60
C PHE A 101 -1.60 5.68 5.08
N ILE A 102 -0.63 6.16 5.85
CA ILE A 102 -0.68 6.13 7.30
C ILE A 102 -0.58 7.55 7.78
N SER A 103 -1.65 8.05 8.40
CA SER A 103 -1.68 9.39 8.97
C SER A 103 -1.61 9.34 10.49
N VAL A 104 -0.84 10.28 11.05
CA VAL A 104 -0.59 10.43 12.48
C VAL A 104 -1.43 11.59 12.99
N HIS A 105 -2.32 11.33 13.94
CA HIS A 105 -3.28 12.31 14.45
C HIS A 105 -3.03 12.56 15.94
N PRO A 106 -2.57 13.75 16.34
CA PRO A 106 -2.59 14.14 17.73
C PRO A 106 -4.04 14.23 18.22
N VAL A 107 -4.32 13.60 19.36
CA VAL A 107 -5.59 13.73 20.06
C VAL A 107 -5.40 14.46 21.37
N LYS A 108 -6.52 14.78 22.03
CA LYS A 108 -6.49 15.40 23.35
C LYS A 108 -5.75 14.48 24.33
N ASP A 109 -5.12 15.09 25.33
CA ASP A 109 -4.38 14.41 26.40
C ASP A 109 -3.03 13.78 25.99
N GLY A 110 -2.48 14.20 24.84
CA GLY A 110 -1.13 13.81 24.40
C GLY A 110 -1.04 12.42 23.77
N ASP A 111 -2.18 11.76 23.55
CA ASP A 111 -2.23 10.51 22.80
C ASP A 111 -2.10 10.76 21.29
N ILE A 112 -1.62 9.76 20.56
CA ILE A 112 -1.36 9.82 19.11
C ILE A 112 -2.08 8.68 18.43
N GLN A 113 -3.08 8.97 17.60
CA GLN A 113 -3.80 7.96 16.84
C GLN A 113 -3.23 7.78 15.44
N LEU A 114 -3.42 6.58 14.91
CA LEU A 114 -3.02 6.20 13.57
C LEU A 114 -4.24 5.84 12.75
N LEU A 115 -4.29 6.34 11.52
CA LEU A 115 -5.28 5.97 10.53
C LEU A 115 -4.57 5.38 9.32
N ILE A 116 -4.95 4.15 8.95
CA ILE A 116 -4.56 3.56 7.67
C ILE A 116 -5.68 3.86 6.67
N THR A 117 -5.34 4.40 5.51
CA THR A 117 -6.30 4.64 4.42
C THR A 117 -5.75 4.10 3.10
N THR A 118 -6.59 3.44 2.31
CA THR A 118 -6.21 2.94 0.99
C THR A 118 -7.45 2.87 0.09
N SER A 119 -7.23 2.82 -1.22
CA SER A 119 -8.28 2.53 -2.20
C SER A 119 -8.31 1.05 -2.53
N VAL A 120 -9.48 0.52 -2.85
CA VAL A 120 -9.66 -0.85 -3.33
C VAL A 120 -9.97 -0.84 -4.83
N LYS A 121 -9.43 -1.78 -5.59
CA LYS A 121 -9.65 -1.87 -7.04
C LYS A 121 -11.02 -2.48 -7.41
N ASP A 122 -11.37 -3.59 -6.76
CA ASP A 122 -12.62 -4.33 -6.92
C ASP A 122 -13.11 -4.65 -5.50
N GLU A 123 -14.32 -4.22 -5.10
CA GLU A 123 -14.82 -4.39 -3.74
C GLU A 123 -15.02 -5.88 -3.39
N PRO A 124 -14.16 -6.49 -2.55
CA PRO A 124 -14.24 -7.90 -2.21
C PRO A 124 -15.19 -8.10 -1.02
N ILE A 125 -16.47 -7.72 -1.20
CA ILE A 125 -17.47 -7.68 -0.12
C ILE A 125 -17.61 -9.04 0.57
N GLU A 126 -17.68 -10.13 -0.20
CA GLU A 126 -17.78 -11.48 0.35
C GLU A 126 -16.56 -11.86 1.17
N GLN A 127 -15.35 -11.53 0.69
CA GLN A 127 -14.10 -11.80 1.41
C GLN A 127 -14.03 -10.98 2.69
N PHE A 128 -14.50 -9.73 2.67
CA PHE A 128 -14.60 -8.88 3.88
C PHE A 128 -15.56 -9.49 4.91
N ASP A 129 -16.72 -9.98 4.49
CA ASP A 129 -17.68 -10.65 5.37
C ASP A 129 -17.10 -11.95 5.96
N GLU A 130 -16.33 -12.71 5.19
CA GLU A 130 -15.62 -13.89 5.69
C GLU A 130 -14.53 -13.51 6.70
N LEU A 131 -13.74 -12.47 6.43
CA LEU A 131 -12.72 -11.97 7.34
C LEU A 131 -13.33 -11.45 8.65
N ALA A 132 -14.46 -10.74 8.59
CA ALA A 132 -15.16 -10.22 9.77
C ALA A 132 -15.66 -11.33 10.71
N LYS A 133 -15.92 -12.53 10.20
CA LYS A 133 -16.30 -13.71 11.00
C LYS A 133 -15.09 -14.35 11.69
N GLN A 134 -13.87 -14.07 11.23
CA GLN A 134 -12.65 -14.57 11.85
C GLN A 134 -12.31 -13.73 13.08
N ARG A 135 -12.34 -14.34 14.26
CA ARG A 135 -12.00 -13.65 15.50
C ARG A 135 -10.52 -13.31 15.51
N ASN A 136 -10.17 -12.07 15.89
CA ASN A 136 -8.78 -11.72 16.14
C ASN A 136 -8.27 -12.50 17.36
N THR A 137 -7.35 -13.45 17.14
CA THR A 137 -6.74 -14.25 18.21
C THR A 137 -5.47 -13.62 18.78
N GLY A 138 -5.06 -12.44 18.30
CA GLY A 138 -4.00 -11.63 18.92
C GLY A 138 -2.68 -12.38 19.14
N MET A 139 -2.28 -13.21 18.17
CA MET A 139 -0.94 -13.79 18.13
C MET A 139 -0.05 -13.01 17.19
#